data_AF-A0A968VL50-F1
#
_entry.id   AF-A0A968VL50-F1
#
_cell.length_a   1.000
_cell.length_b   1.000
_cell.length_c   1.000
_cell.angle_alpha   90.00
_cell.angle_beta   90.00
_cell.angle_gamma   90.00
#
_symmetry.space_group_name_H-M   'P 1'
#
loop_
_entity.id
_entity.type
_entity.pdbx_description
1 polymer ?
#
loop_
_entity_poly.entity_id
_entity_poly.type
_entity_poly.pdbx_seq_one_letter_code
_entity_poly.pdbx_strand_id
1 'polypeptide(L)'
;MIPTLLTLRNFMCYRDDGSDAAEPIALNFDGLHVVCLSGENGAGKSALLDAITWALWGKARIADDELIAQGESEMLVELEFLLGEQRYRVRRVRQRGKTGPRGGQQMGKSALDLQLLGAQGWRSLSETKKLETQSQVNDLLRMSYETFTNASFLLQGRADEFTRKTAAERKQVLAEMLDLQEYEALEKRARERARSFDDRIKGLNGRIEQLKEEAEKLLFWQEMVVQAQAKMLELGAQQQQAELAFNAAVAQVHTLERRAEQRKSLSRQLERLRSEQAQAEKQLDEYRRRIAESEMLLARADEITAGVLALQTARDEHKRLEALRPRYEELRDEWRTFQGQIDQERVRIEGERNALARERERLNDLAARRPAVRAKLDDAQKQLTRLQPLDHERRDLRTKADLLDQKLSRASKLLVQRSEQLAAISGRENSLIAAREEAKRNLNRLGEQLAELPILRGKLEHAEARQQLAEQEQARLATLRQEESATAERAGELRARASMFKRQAEQYKADRDRLGAAETTSCPVCRSELGHDGFSHVIEHYESQIVSLRGAYRDSNVEAKALDAALKDLRSGLAASEKLLVEAQRDAALTTATISTATG
;
A
#
# COMPACT_ATOMS: atom_id res chain seq x y z
N MET A 1 94.30 11.00 8.57
CA MET A 1 94.75 11.57 7.27
C MET A 1 96.07 12.28 7.51
N ILE A 2 97.08 12.06 6.67
CA ILE A 2 98.42 12.66 6.78
C ILE A 2 98.76 13.34 5.44
N PRO A 3 98.96 14.67 5.38
CA PRO A 3 99.33 15.35 4.14
C PRO A 3 100.74 14.95 3.69
N THR A 4 100.92 14.78 2.38
CA THR A 4 102.20 14.34 1.77
C THR A 4 102.73 15.32 0.74
N LEU A 5 101.87 15.94 -0.05
CA LEU A 5 102.28 16.96 -1.03
C LEU A 5 101.19 18.02 -1.13
N LEU A 6 101.57 19.30 -1.07
CA LEU A 6 100.67 20.42 -1.31
C LEU A 6 101.20 21.25 -2.48
N THR A 7 100.42 21.30 -3.56
CA THR A 7 100.75 22.05 -4.77
C THR A 7 99.82 23.26 -4.88
N LEU A 8 100.40 24.45 -5.03
CA LEU A 8 99.69 25.73 -5.07
C LEU A 8 99.98 26.47 -6.36
N ARG A 9 98.94 27.06 -6.93
CA ARG A 9 99.05 27.99 -8.05
C ARG A 9 98.15 29.18 -7.81
N ASN A 10 98.73 30.39 -7.82
CA ASN A 10 98.02 31.66 -7.69
C ASN A 10 97.09 31.74 -6.45
N PHE A 11 97.50 31.13 -5.34
CA PHE A 11 96.74 31.07 -4.10
C PHE A 11 97.29 32.12 -3.10
N MET A 12 96.52 33.17 -2.85
CA MET A 12 96.90 34.32 -2.02
C MET A 12 98.29 34.89 -2.39
N CYS A 13 99.28 34.75 -1.48
CA CYS A 13 100.66 35.21 -1.68
C CYS A 13 101.54 34.21 -2.45
N TYR A 14 101.08 32.98 -2.70
CA TYR A 14 101.77 31.95 -3.45
C TYR A 14 101.43 32.07 -4.93
N ARG A 15 102.25 32.83 -5.67
CA ARG A 15 102.05 33.18 -7.09
C ARG A 15 102.88 32.29 -8.01
N ASP A 16 102.32 31.99 -9.17
CA ASP A 16 103.05 31.45 -10.32
C ASP A 16 103.79 32.64 -10.98
N ASP A 17 105.12 32.57 -11.09
CA ASP A 17 105.96 33.73 -11.46
C ASP A 17 106.00 34.03 -12.97
N GLY A 18 105.18 33.34 -13.76
CA GLY A 18 104.84 33.74 -15.13
C GLY A 18 105.97 33.54 -16.15
N SER A 19 107.02 32.80 -15.81
CA SER A 19 107.93 32.26 -16.83
C SER A 19 107.31 30.98 -17.42
N ASP A 20 107.32 30.82 -18.75
CA ASP A 20 106.66 29.72 -19.49
C ASP A 20 107.17 28.29 -19.15
N ALA A 21 107.96 28.13 -18.09
CA ALA A 21 108.47 26.87 -17.57
C ALA A 21 108.57 26.79 -16.02
N ALA A 22 107.89 27.65 -15.25
CA ALA A 22 107.83 27.51 -13.80
C ALA A 22 106.73 26.53 -13.37
N GLU A 23 107.12 25.48 -12.65
CA GLU A 23 106.20 24.51 -12.06
C GLU A 23 105.44 25.14 -10.87
N PRO A 24 104.17 24.76 -10.62
CA PRO A 24 103.42 25.26 -9.46
C PRO A 24 104.15 24.96 -8.15
N ILE A 25 104.00 25.83 -7.14
CA ILE A 25 104.71 25.73 -5.87
C ILE A 25 104.30 24.44 -5.17
N ALA A 26 105.23 23.48 -5.08
CA ALA A 26 105.02 22.19 -4.45
C ALA A 26 105.77 22.08 -3.11
N LEU A 27 105.02 21.86 -2.04
CA LEU A 27 105.54 21.62 -0.69
C LEU A 27 105.41 20.13 -0.37
N ASN A 28 106.56 19.44 -0.32
CA ASN A 28 106.61 18.03 0.04
C ASN A 28 106.67 17.87 1.57
N PHE A 29 105.66 17.22 2.12
CA PHE A 29 105.53 16.88 3.54
C PHE A 29 105.87 15.42 3.82
N ASP A 30 106.21 14.62 2.80
CA ASP A 30 106.51 13.21 2.97
C ASP A 30 107.69 12.99 3.92
N GLY A 31 107.52 12.09 4.88
CA GLY A 31 108.49 11.83 5.94
C GLY A 31 108.62 12.91 7.03
N LEU A 32 107.88 14.02 6.97
CA LEU A 32 107.90 15.07 7.99
C LEU A 32 106.83 14.79 9.07
N HIS A 33 107.26 14.65 10.34
CA HIS A 33 106.35 14.45 11.47
C HIS A 33 105.96 15.75 12.19
N VAL A 34 106.87 16.72 12.25
CA VAL A 34 106.66 18.02 12.89
C VAL A 34 107.25 19.09 11.98
N VAL A 35 106.43 20.08 11.61
CA VAL A 35 106.83 21.19 10.76
C VAL A 35 106.53 22.50 11.48
N CYS A 36 107.53 23.37 11.60
CA CYS A 36 107.37 24.72 12.14
C CYS A 36 107.44 25.75 11.02
N LEU A 37 106.35 26.48 10.79
CA LEU A 37 106.28 27.57 9.80
C LEU A 37 106.65 28.90 10.46
N SER A 38 107.88 29.39 10.22
CA SER A 38 108.38 30.67 10.71
C SER A 38 108.51 31.72 9.60
N GLY A 39 108.50 33.01 9.94
CA GLY A 39 108.37 34.14 9.01
C GLY A 39 107.63 35.34 9.62
N GLU A 40 107.67 36.49 8.95
CA GLU A 40 106.98 37.71 9.40
C GLU A 40 105.46 37.59 9.31
N ASN A 41 104.73 38.44 10.04
CA ASN A 41 103.28 38.54 9.90
C ASN A 41 102.94 38.98 8.47
N GLY A 42 102.07 38.24 7.79
CA GLY A 42 101.74 38.48 6.38
C GLY A 42 102.57 37.67 5.38
N ALA A 43 103.59 36.90 5.82
CA ALA A 43 104.42 36.06 4.94
C ALA A 43 103.72 34.78 4.40
N GLY A 44 102.40 34.62 4.60
CA GLY A 44 101.64 33.51 4.01
C GLY A 44 101.48 32.24 4.85
N LYS A 45 101.98 32.18 6.09
CA LYS A 45 101.90 30.97 6.95
C LYS A 45 100.48 30.42 7.09
N SER A 46 99.52 31.28 7.40
CA SER A 46 98.12 30.86 7.57
C SER A 46 97.45 30.57 6.23
N ALA A 47 97.96 31.09 5.12
CA ALA A 47 97.47 30.79 3.78
C ALA A 47 97.76 29.32 3.40
N LEU A 48 98.90 28.74 3.83
CA LEU A 48 99.17 27.32 3.63
C LEU A 48 98.14 26.42 4.30
N LEU A 49 97.73 26.77 5.52
CA LEU A 49 96.72 26.02 6.27
C LEU A 49 95.33 26.19 5.63
N ASP A 50 94.99 27.39 5.20
CA ASP A 50 93.76 27.65 4.44
C ASP A 50 93.74 26.89 3.11
N ALA A 51 94.89 26.69 2.46
CA ALA A 51 94.95 25.90 1.25
C ALA A 51 94.58 24.44 1.51
N ILE A 52 95.06 23.84 2.61
CA ILE A 52 94.70 22.46 2.99
C ILE A 52 93.20 22.33 3.28
N THR A 53 92.63 23.22 4.11
CA THR A 53 91.20 23.18 4.43
C THR A 53 90.33 23.47 3.22
N TRP A 54 90.77 24.38 2.34
CA TRP A 54 90.09 24.68 1.09
C TRP A 54 90.16 23.50 0.12
N ALA A 55 91.31 22.82 -0.01
CA ALA A 55 91.42 21.62 -0.84
C ALA A 55 90.44 20.53 -0.41
N LEU A 56 90.31 20.26 0.89
CA LEU A 56 89.48 19.16 1.39
C LEU A 56 87.99 19.51 1.43
N TRP A 57 87.60 20.68 1.95
CA TRP A 57 86.19 21.04 2.18
C TRP A 57 85.69 22.23 1.36
N GLY A 58 86.57 22.90 0.59
CA GLY A 58 86.21 24.12 -0.14
C GLY A 58 85.85 25.28 0.78
N LYS A 59 86.37 25.28 2.00
CA LYS A 59 86.13 26.29 3.03
C LYS A 59 87.46 26.88 3.48
N ALA A 60 87.56 28.19 3.44
CA ALA A 60 88.68 28.98 3.97
C ALA A 60 88.12 30.11 4.85
N ARG A 61 89.01 30.90 5.46
CA ARG A 61 88.63 32.03 6.33
C ARG A 61 88.03 33.23 5.58
N ILE A 62 88.35 33.37 4.30
CA ILE A 62 87.87 34.46 3.42
C ILE A 62 87.09 33.87 2.23
N ALA A 63 86.39 34.71 1.48
CA ALA A 63 85.57 34.28 0.35
C ALA A 63 86.42 33.66 -0.77
N ASP A 64 85.86 32.67 -1.48
CA ASP A 64 86.57 31.89 -2.51
C ASP A 64 87.31 32.73 -3.58
N ASP A 65 86.73 33.85 -4.01
CA ASP A 65 87.33 34.70 -5.06
C ASP A 65 88.47 35.59 -4.52
N GLU A 66 88.50 35.86 -3.21
CA GLU A 66 89.57 36.61 -2.54
C GLU A 66 90.79 35.75 -2.26
N LEU A 67 90.65 34.42 -2.34
CA LEU A 67 91.76 33.47 -2.27
C LEU A 67 92.65 33.52 -3.53
N ILE A 68 92.14 34.03 -4.65
CA ILE A 68 92.89 34.14 -5.90
C ILE A 68 93.87 35.31 -5.80
N ALA A 69 95.14 35.07 -6.09
CA ALA A 69 96.19 36.08 -6.09
C ALA A 69 95.79 37.33 -6.91
N GLN A 70 96.17 38.51 -6.44
CA GLN A 70 95.86 39.77 -7.11
C GLN A 70 96.48 39.80 -8.51
N GLY A 71 95.68 40.14 -9.52
CA GLY A 71 96.07 40.13 -10.93
C GLY A 71 95.76 38.81 -11.66
N GLU A 72 95.43 37.73 -10.94
CA GLU A 72 95.17 36.42 -11.51
C GLU A 72 93.66 36.12 -11.65
N SER A 73 93.33 35.29 -12.63
CA SER A 73 91.95 34.90 -12.95
C SER A 73 91.56 33.49 -12.47
N GLU A 74 92.54 32.66 -12.10
CA GLU A 74 92.35 31.29 -11.67
C GLU A 74 93.37 30.94 -10.58
N MET A 75 92.96 30.09 -9.63
CA MET A 75 93.85 29.45 -8.67
C MET A 75 93.62 27.94 -8.64
N LEU A 76 94.65 27.20 -8.24
CA LEU A 76 94.62 25.77 -8.04
C LEU A 76 95.25 25.42 -6.70
N VAL A 77 94.60 24.51 -5.98
CA VAL A 77 95.17 23.84 -4.83
C VAL A 77 95.01 22.35 -5.02
N GLU A 78 96.11 21.63 -4.96
CA GLU A 78 96.14 20.19 -4.99
C GLU A 78 96.81 19.66 -3.72
N LEU A 79 96.13 18.77 -3.03
CA LEU A 79 96.62 18.13 -1.82
C LEU A 79 96.65 16.63 -2.00
N GLU A 80 97.83 16.04 -1.85
CA GLU A 80 98.00 14.61 -1.71
C GLU A 80 98.14 14.23 -0.24
N PHE A 81 97.47 13.16 0.17
CA PHE A 81 97.50 12.68 1.54
C PHE A 81 97.37 11.17 1.64
N LEU A 82 97.86 10.63 2.74
CA LEU A 82 97.67 9.24 3.14
C LEU A 82 96.46 9.10 4.05
N LEU A 83 95.64 8.09 3.79
CA LEU A 83 94.58 7.64 4.68
C LEU A 83 94.69 6.12 4.81
N GLY A 84 95.14 5.65 5.97
CA GLY A 84 95.62 4.28 6.13
C GLY A 84 96.87 4.07 5.25
N GLU A 85 96.87 3.03 4.42
CA GLU A 85 97.95 2.71 3.47
C GLU A 85 97.71 3.28 2.06
N GLN A 86 96.59 3.97 1.84
CA GLN A 86 96.20 4.47 0.51
C GLN A 86 96.54 5.95 0.33
N ARG A 87 97.03 6.31 -0.86
CA ARG A 87 97.37 7.69 -1.23
C ARG A 87 96.28 8.29 -2.09
N TYR A 88 95.72 9.39 -1.61
CA TYR A 88 94.67 10.14 -2.27
C TYR A 88 95.19 11.50 -2.72
N ARG A 89 94.55 12.06 -3.73
CA ARG A 89 94.79 13.41 -4.23
C ARG A 89 93.48 14.14 -4.38
N VAL A 90 93.37 15.31 -3.79
CA VAL A 90 92.24 16.22 -3.97
C VAL A 90 92.72 17.47 -4.68
N ARG A 91 92.15 17.75 -5.84
CA ARG A 91 92.48 18.90 -6.67
C ARG A 91 91.27 19.81 -6.78
N ARG A 92 91.43 21.06 -6.35
CA ARG A 92 90.43 22.11 -6.51
C ARG A 92 90.92 23.25 -7.36
N VAL A 93 90.04 23.72 -8.23
CA VAL A 93 90.30 24.85 -9.11
C VAL A 93 89.17 25.86 -8.94
N ARG A 94 89.53 27.13 -8.80
CA ARG A 94 88.59 28.25 -8.75
C ARG A 94 88.95 29.27 -9.82
N GLN A 95 87.99 29.56 -10.68
CA GLN A 95 88.07 30.63 -11.66
C GLN A 95 87.23 31.81 -11.20
N ARG A 96 87.82 33.00 -11.18
CA ARG A 96 87.18 34.25 -10.77
C ARG A 96 85.98 34.54 -11.66
N GLY A 97 84.90 35.04 -11.08
CA GLY A 97 83.77 35.58 -11.84
C GLY A 97 84.21 36.76 -12.72
N LYS A 98 83.62 36.89 -13.91
CA LYS A 98 83.85 38.05 -14.79
C LYS A 98 82.68 39.03 -14.69
N THR A 99 82.99 40.32 -14.64
CA THR A 99 81.97 41.37 -14.84
C THR A 99 81.70 41.51 -16.34
N GLY A 100 80.48 41.23 -16.76
CA GLY A 100 80.08 41.33 -18.16
C GLY A 100 80.04 42.79 -18.65
N PRO A 101 80.03 43.03 -19.98
CA PRO A 101 80.03 44.38 -20.57
C PRO A 101 78.85 45.28 -20.18
N ARG A 102 77.79 44.70 -19.59
CA ARG A 102 76.57 45.38 -19.14
C ARG A 102 76.42 45.46 -17.61
N GLY A 103 77.50 45.26 -16.86
CA GLY A 103 77.52 45.39 -15.39
C GLY A 103 77.02 44.17 -14.59
N GLY A 104 76.64 43.07 -15.25
CA GLY A 104 76.25 41.82 -14.57
C GLY A 104 77.47 40.98 -14.16
N GLN A 105 77.52 40.51 -12.91
CA GLN A 105 78.57 39.60 -12.42
C GLN A 105 78.26 38.15 -12.84
N GLN A 106 79.15 37.51 -13.61
CA GLN A 106 79.12 36.05 -13.78
C GLN A 106 79.70 35.39 -12.52
N MET A 107 79.02 34.37 -11.99
CA MET A 107 79.57 33.56 -10.89
C MET A 107 80.86 32.85 -11.33
N GLY A 108 81.85 32.83 -10.46
CA GLY A 108 83.08 32.06 -10.64
C GLY A 108 82.79 30.56 -10.78
N LYS A 109 83.62 29.86 -11.55
CA LYS A 109 83.51 28.40 -11.72
C LYS A 109 84.41 27.69 -10.71
N SER A 110 83.96 26.55 -10.19
CA SER A 110 84.78 25.71 -9.32
C SER A 110 84.73 24.26 -9.76
N ALA A 111 85.89 23.62 -9.81
CA ALA A 111 86.03 22.19 -10.03
C ALA A 111 86.61 21.53 -8.77
N LEU A 112 86.14 20.32 -8.48
CA LEU A 112 86.65 19.44 -7.44
C LEU A 112 86.88 18.08 -8.07
N ASP A 113 88.11 17.58 -7.96
CA ASP A 113 88.46 16.24 -8.37
C ASP A 113 89.13 15.49 -7.20
N LEU A 114 88.58 14.34 -6.83
CA LEU A 114 89.14 13.38 -5.87
C LEU A 114 89.71 12.20 -6.66
N GLN A 115 90.95 11.82 -6.37
CA GLN A 115 91.65 10.73 -7.03
C GLN A 115 92.32 9.80 -6.01
N LEU A 116 92.46 8.52 -6.37
CA LEU A 116 93.16 7.49 -5.62
C LEU A 116 94.34 6.97 -6.46
N LEU A 117 95.52 6.82 -5.85
CA LEU A 117 96.67 6.22 -6.51
C LEU A 117 96.48 4.70 -6.61
N GLY A 118 96.30 4.19 -7.83
CA GLY A 118 96.26 2.77 -8.13
C GLY A 118 97.50 2.27 -8.87
N ALA A 119 97.53 0.99 -9.24
CA ALA A 119 98.66 0.36 -9.92
C ALA A 119 99.00 0.95 -11.30
N GLN A 120 98.05 1.61 -11.96
CA GLN A 120 98.23 2.26 -13.27
C GLN A 120 98.27 3.80 -13.18
N GLY A 121 98.44 4.36 -11.98
CA GLY A 121 98.44 5.80 -11.72
C GLY A 121 97.17 6.29 -11.03
N TRP A 122 96.91 7.60 -11.14
CA TRP A 122 95.78 8.24 -10.47
C TRP A 122 94.44 7.91 -11.12
N ARG A 123 93.52 7.36 -10.34
CA ARG A 123 92.14 7.05 -10.74
C ARG A 123 91.19 8.04 -10.09
N SER A 124 90.37 8.75 -10.88
CA SER A 124 89.33 9.63 -10.33
C SER A 124 88.25 8.82 -9.62
N LEU A 125 87.89 9.27 -8.43
CA LEU A 125 86.76 8.81 -7.63
C LEU A 125 85.59 9.81 -7.70
N SER A 126 85.76 10.94 -8.38
CA SER A 126 84.80 12.03 -8.44
C SER A 126 83.45 11.62 -9.03
N GLU A 127 82.38 12.13 -8.43
CA GLU A 127 81.02 11.99 -8.91
C GLU A 127 80.66 13.07 -9.95
N THR A 128 79.51 12.89 -10.61
CA THR A 128 79.06 13.80 -11.69
C THR A 128 78.83 15.24 -11.19
N LYS A 129 78.43 15.40 -9.93
CA LYS A 129 78.24 16.73 -9.31
C LYS A 129 79.27 16.98 -8.21
N LYS A 130 79.77 18.22 -8.15
CA LYS A 130 80.68 18.71 -7.09
C LYS A 130 80.19 18.38 -5.66
N LEU A 131 78.88 18.48 -5.41
CA LEU A 131 78.30 18.20 -4.08
C LEU A 131 78.37 16.72 -3.70
N GLU A 132 78.15 15.83 -4.66
CA GLU A 132 78.24 14.38 -4.47
C GLU A 132 79.72 13.99 -4.22
N THR A 133 80.65 14.54 -5.00
CA THR A 133 82.11 14.40 -4.77
C THR A 133 82.52 14.96 -3.39
N GLN A 134 81.94 16.08 -2.96
CA GLN A 134 82.20 16.62 -1.63
C GLN A 134 81.70 15.69 -0.52
N SER A 135 80.52 15.08 -0.69
CA SER A 135 80.00 14.07 0.26
C SER A 135 80.97 12.92 0.36
N GLN A 136 81.44 12.40 -0.77
CA GLN A 136 82.40 11.31 -0.81
C GLN A 136 83.73 11.67 -0.13
N VAL A 137 84.23 12.90 -0.27
CA VAL A 137 85.40 13.38 0.50
C VAL A 137 85.11 13.39 2.00
N ASN A 138 83.93 13.84 2.42
CA ASN A 138 83.53 13.84 3.84
C ASN A 138 83.39 12.41 4.38
N ASP A 139 82.79 11.51 3.62
CA ASP A 139 82.58 10.09 3.99
C ASP A 139 83.91 9.34 4.03
N LEU A 140 84.83 9.65 3.12
CA LEU A 140 86.18 9.09 3.10
C LEU A 140 86.98 9.53 4.33
N LEU A 141 86.95 10.82 4.66
CA LEU A 141 87.64 11.37 5.83
C LEU A 141 86.92 11.06 7.15
N ARG A 142 85.65 10.62 7.09
CA ARG A 142 84.71 10.47 8.21
C ARG A 142 84.64 11.73 9.08
N MET A 143 84.79 12.89 8.45
CA MET A 143 84.98 14.14 9.16
C MET A 143 84.49 15.32 8.32
N SER A 144 83.55 16.08 8.87
CA SER A 144 83.12 17.34 8.29
C SER A 144 84.18 18.43 8.54
N TYR A 145 84.09 19.55 7.81
CA TYR A 145 84.92 20.73 8.07
C TYR A 145 84.85 21.17 9.53
N GLU A 146 83.65 21.20 10.10
CA GLU A 146 83.43 21.63 11.47
C GLU A 146 84.04 20.63 12.45
N THR A 147 83.94 19.34 12.18
CA THR A 147 84.59 18.30 12.98
C THR A 147 86.12 18.45 12.91
N PHE A 148 86.69 18.76 11.74
CA PHE A 148 88.13 18.96 11.57
C PHE A 148 88.65 20.21 12.30
N THR A 149 88.01 21.37 12.15
CA THR A 149 88.41 22.61 12.83
C THR A 149 88.19 22.54 14.35
N ASN A 150 87.28 21.69 14.83
CA ASN A 150 87.05 21.54 16.27
C ASN A 150 87.93 20.46 16.91
N ALA A 151 88.45 19.49 16.14
CA ALA A 151 89.14 18.33 16.70
C ALA A 151 90.63 18.21 16.32
N SER A 152 90.96 18.45 15.05
CA SER A 152 92.31 18.21 14.49
C SER A 152 93.06 19.48 14.14
N PHE A 153 92.35 20.61 13.96
CA PHE A 153 92.95 21.87 13.51
C PHE A 153 92.57 23.03 14.42
N LEU A 154 93.50 23.43 15.30
CA LEU A 154 93.29 24.54 16.23
C LEU A 154 93.56 25.87 15.53
N LEU A 155 92.50 26.57 15.11
CA LEU A 155 92.64 27.93 14.59
C LEU A 155 93.12 28.89 15.69
N GLN A 156 94.03 29.79 15.32
CA GLN A 156 94.52 30.85 16.21
C GLN A 156 93.33 31.67 16.74
N GLY A 157 93.16 31.72 18.07
CA GLY A 157 92.05 32.41 18.76
C GLY A 157 90.75 31.60 18.89
N ARG A 158 90.68 30.36 18.41
CA ARG A 158 89.51 29.46 18.49
C ARG A 158 89.79 28.09 19.12
N ALA A 159 90.86 27.97 19.91
CA ALA A 159 91.20 26.71 20.58
C ALA A 159 90.09 26.22 21.54
N ASP A 160 89.25 27.11 22.04
CA ASP A 160 88.16 26.80 22.99
C ASP A 160 86.83 26.44 22.30
N GLU A 161 86.75 26.38 20.96
CA GLU A 161 85.49 26.30 20.22
C GLU A 161 84.66 25.07 20.61
N PHE A 162 85.30 23.91 20.78
CA PHE A 162 84.63 22.69 21.25
C PHE A 162 84.12 22.82 22.70
N THR A 163 84.88 23.46 23.59
CA THR A 163 84.54 23.62 25.02
C THR A 163 83.38 24.60 25.24
N ARG A 164 83.17 25.53 24.31
CA ARG A 164 82.06 26.51 24.34
C ARG A 164 80.73 25.97 23.80
N LYS A 165 80.71 24.85 23.09
CA LYS A 165 79.48 24.23 22.55
C LYS A 165 78.55 23.71 23.67
N THR A 166 77.24 23.75 23.43
CA THR A 166 76.23 23.24 24.36
C THR A 166 76.35 21.72 24.55
N ALA A 167 75.71 21.17 25.58
CA ALA A 167 75.73 19.72 25.82
C ALA A 167 75.13 18.92 24.65
N ALA A 168 74.08 19.45 24.00
CA ALA A 168 73.45 18.82 22.84
C ALA A 168 74.38 18.85 21.61
N GLU A 169 75.00 20.00 21.32
CA GLU A 169 75.93 20.14 20.18
C GLU A 169 77.21 19.32 20.39
N ARG A 170 77.74 19.26 21.62
CA ARG A 170 78.88 18.38 21.95
C ARG A 170 78.51 16.91 21.77
N LYS A 171 77.32 16.50 22.22
CA LYS A 171 76.80 15.15 22.00
C LYS A 171 76.67 14.85 20.50
N GLN A 172 76.20 15.79 19.70
CA GLN A 172 76.08 15.62 18.26
C GLN A 172 77.44 15.47 17.58
N VAL A 173 78.41 16.35 17.89
CA VAL A 173 79.78 16.24 17.35
C VAL A 173 80.41 14.89 17.71
N LEU A 174 80.23 14.41 18.96
CA LEU A 174 80.72 13.10 19.38
C LEU A 174 79.96 11.94 18.73
N ALA A 175 78.64 12.06 18.55
CA ALA A 175 77.82 11.05 17.88
C ALA A 175 78.16 10.92 16.39
N GLU A 176 78.49 12.02 15.72
CA GLU A 176 78.99 12.03 14.34
C GLU A 176 80.39 11.43 14.23
N MET A 177 81.29 11.72 15.18
CA MET A 177 82.63 11.11 15.23
C MET A 177 82.59 9.60 15.49
N LEU A 178 81.67 9.13 16.33
CA LEU A 178 81.53 7.73 16.73
C LEU A 178 80.51 6.94 15.88
N ASP A 179 79.96 7.55 14.83
CA ASP A 179 78.96 6.97 13.92
C ASP A 179 77.73 6.36 14.64
N LEU A 180 77.22 7.05 15.67
CA LEU A 180 76.13 6.54 16.53
C LEU A 180 74.73 6.70 15.93
N GLN A 181 74.62 7.17 14.68
CA GLN A 181 73.34 7.45 14.01
C GLN A 181 72.51 6.17 13.77
N GLU A 182 73.16 5.00 13.66
CA GLU A 182 72.48 3.71 13.47
C GLU A 182 71.56 3.34 14.66
N TYR A 183 71.96 3.69 15.88
CA TYR A 183 71.20 3.38 17.09
C TYR A 183 69.88 4.17 17.17
N GLU A 184 69.88 5.42 16.70
CA GLU A 184 68.66 6.23 16.62
C GLU A 184 67.66 5.62 15.62
N ALA A 185 68.15 5.07 14.50
CA ALA A 185 67.31 4.37 13.53
C ALA A 185 66.70 3.07 14.11
N LEU A 186 67.48 2.31 14.90
CA LEU A 186 67.00 1.11 15.59
C LEU A 186 65.93 1.44 16.64
N GLU A 187 66.14 2.49 17.44
CA GLU A 187 65.16 2.95 18.42
C GLU A 187 63.83 3.33 17.75
N LYS A 188 63.90 4.09 16.65
CA LYS A 188 62.71 4.50 15.89
C LYS A 188 61.91 3.29 15.39
N ARG A 189 62.59 2.30 14.80
CA ARG A 189 61.95 1.06 14.32
C ARG A 189 61.32 0.24 15.46
N ALA A 190 61.98 0.18 16.62
CA ALA A 190 61.44 -0.51 17.78
C ALA A 190 60.16 0.16 18.30
N ARG A 191 60.14 1.51 18.40
CA ARG A 191 58.95 2.28 18.80
C ARG A 191 57.79 2.11 17.82
N GLU A 192 58.06 2.11 16.52
CA GLU A 192 57.04 1.86 15.49
C GLU A 192 56.42 0.46 15.60
N ARG A 193 57.24 -0.56 15.87
CA ARG A 193 56.74 -1.92 16.12
C ARG A 193 55.92 -2.02 17.41
N ALA A 194 56.36 -1.38 18.49
CA ALA A 194 55.61 -1.37 19.75
C ALA A 194 54.21 -0.75 19.54
N ARG A 195 54.14 0.40 18.85
CA ARG A 195 52.86 1.04 18.50
C ARG A 195 51.95 0.14 17.67
N SER A 196 52.49 -0.56 16.67
CA SER A 196 51.65 -1.43 15.84
C SER A 196 51.07 -2.62 16.62
N PHE A 197 51.81 -3.15 17.60
CA PHE A 197 51.28 -4.18 18.49
C PHE A 197 50.22 -3.63 19.44
N ASP A 198 50.42 -2.43 20.02
CA ASP A 198 49.42 -1.78 20.87
C ASP A 198 48.10 -1.55 20.12
N ASP A 199 48.16 -1.05 18.89
CA ASP A 199 46.98 -0.83 18.05
C ASP A 199 46.25 -2.16 17.74
N ARG A 200 47.02 -3.23 17.51
CA ARG A 200 46.47 -4.57 17.27
C ARG A 200 45.82 -5.16 18.53
N ILE A 201 46.39 -4.94 19.71
CA ILE A 201 45.79 -5.34 20.99
C ILE A 201 44.49 -4.59 21.22
N LYS A 202 44.47 -3.27 21.00
CA LYS A 202 43.24 -2.46 21.10
C LYS A 202 42.15 -2.97 20.16
N GLY A 203 42.50 -3.27 18.91
CA GLY A 203 41.57 -3.83 17.93
C GLY A 203 41.02 -5.21 18.33
N LEU A 204 41.88 -6.09 18.86
CA LEU A 204 41.46 -7.42 19.33
C LEU A 204 40.55 -7.31 20.56
N ASN A 205 40.87 -6.45 21.53
CA ASN A 205 40.05 -6.25 22.72
C ASN A 205 38.67 -5.69 22.36
N GLY A 206 38.59 -4.73 21.43
CA GLY A 206 37.30 -4.23 20.95
C GLY A 206 36.45 -5.35 20.31
N ARG A 207 37.08 -6.23 19.54
CA ARG A 207 36.40 -7.38 18.92
C ARG A 207 35.96 -8.43 19.93
N ILE A 208 36.76 -8.68 20.97
CA ILE A 208 36.39 -9.57 22.08
C ILE A 208 35.15 -9.04 22.79
N GLU A 209 35.10 -7.74 23.06
CA GLU A 209 33.97 -7.15 23.79
C GLU A 209 32.66 -7.24 22.99
N GLN A 210 32.72 -6.96 21.68
CA GLN A 210 31.59 -7.18 20.77
C GLN A 210 31.11 -8.64 20.78
N LEU A 211 32.04 -9.60 20.70
CA LEU A 211 31.69 -11.02 20.71
C LEU A 211 31.13 -11.49 22.05
N LYS A 212 31.54 -10.89 23.18
CA LYS A 212 30.94 -11.18 24.49
C LYS A 212 29.49 -10.73 24.56
N GLU A 213 29.19 -9.51 24.10
CA GLU A 213 27.80 -9.01 24.06
C GLU A 213 26.90 -9.90 23.18
N GLU A 214 27.43 -10.43 22.07
CA GLU A 214 26.72 -11.39 21.23
C GLU A 214 26.54 -12.75 21.93
N ALA A 215 27.57 -13.25 22.62
CA ALA A 215 27.53 -14.50 23.35
C ALA A 215 26.54 -14.46 24.54
N GLU A 216 26.44 -13.33 25.24
CA GLU A 216 25.47 -13.15 26.33
C GLU A 216 24.02 -13.25 25.83
N LYS A 217 23.75 -12.81 24.59
CA LYS A 217 22.42 -12.94 23.97
C LYS A 217 22.09 -14.36 23.52
N LEU A 218 23.05 -15.28 23.47
CA LEU A 218 22.82 -16.65 23.01
C LEU A 218 21.78 -17.38 23.87
N LEU A 219 21.87 -17.26 25.20
CA LEU A 219 20.94 -17.90 26.12
C LEU A 219 19.51 -17.36 25.95
N PHE A 220 19.38 -16.04 25.80
CA PHE A 220 18.10 -15.40 25.50
C PHE A 220 17.47 -15.96 24.22
N TRP A 221 18.25 -16.05 23.13
CA TRP A 221 17.74 -16.60 21.88
C TRP A 221 17.40 -18.09 21.97
N GLN A 222 18.17 -18.87 22.72
CA GLN A 222 17.85 -20.29 22.96
C GLN A 222 16.52 -20.45 23.70
N GLU A 223 16.29 -19.67 24.75
CA GLU A 223 15.00 -19.69 25.48
C GLU A 223 13.84 -19.25 24.58
N MET A 224 14.02 -18.19 23.79
CA MET A 224 13.02 -17.71 22.83
C MET A 224 12.67 -18.77 21.78
N VAL A 225 13.67 -19.52 21.27
CA VAL A 225 13.44 -20.61 20.32
C VAL A 225 12.64 -21.74 20.98
N VAL A 226 12.98 -22.14 22.21
CA VAL A 226 12.24 -23.18 22.93
C VAL A 226 10.79 -22.75 23.18
N GLN A 227 10.56 -21.51 23.60
CA GLN A 227 9.21 -20.98 23.78
C GLN A 227 8.42 -20.93 22.47
N ALA A 228 9.04 -20.50 21.37
CA ALA A 228 8.41 -20.47 20.07
C ALA A 228 8.06 -21.88 19.57
N GLN A 229 8.94 -22.86 19.78
CA GLN A 229 8.68 -24.27 19.44
C GLN A 229 7.53 -24.85 20.27
N ALA A 230 7.49 -24.57 21.58
CA ALA A 230 6.40 -25.00 22.44
C ALA A 230 5.06 -24.40 21.99
N LYS A 231 5.05 -23.10 21.64
CA LYS A 231 3.85 -22.42 21.12
C LYS A 231 3.40 -22.99 19.78
N MET A 232 4.34 -23.32 18.90
CA MET A 232 4.05 -23.95 17.60
C MET A 232 3.35 -25.31 17.79
N LEU A 233 3.84 -26.14 18.72
CA LEU A 233 3.23 -27.43 19.03
C LEU A 233 1.81 -27.27 19.61
N GLU A 234 1.62 -26.31 20.53
CA GLU A 234 0.31 -26.01 21.12
C GLU A 234 -0.70 -25.57 20.03
N LEU A 235 -0.30 -24.63 19.17
CA LEU A 235 -1.15 -24.14 18.08
C LEU A 235 -1.44 -25.24 17.05
N GLY A 236 -0.46 -26.09 16.73
CA GLY A 236 -0.66 -27.25 15.86
C GLY A 236 -1.69 -28.23 16.41
N ALA A 237 -1.65 -28.51 17.72
CA ALA A 237 -2.65 -29.36 18.38
C ALA A 237 -4.05 -28.73 18.37
N GLN A 238 -4.16 -27.42 18.61
CA GLN A 238 -5.42 -26.69 18.55
C GLN A 238 -6.01 -26.69 17.13
N GLN A 239 -5.16 -26.47 16.12
CA GLN A 239 -5.57 -26.54 14.71
C GLN A 239 -6.13 -27.92 14.37
N GLN A 240 -5.42 -28.99 14.74
CA GLN A 240 -5.85 -30.36 14.45
C GLN A 240 -7.19 -30.70 15.14
N GLN A 241 -7.38 -30.25 16.38
CA GLN A 241 -8.65 -30.42 17.09
C GLN A 241 -9.79 -29.65 16.41
N ALA A 242 -9.54 -28.41 15.98
CA ALA A 242 -10.54 -27.61 15.27
C ALA A 242 -10.91 -28.24 13.92
N GLU A 243 -9.95 -28.80 13.19
CA GLU A 243 -10.18 -29.47 11.92
C GLU A 243 -11.01 -30.76 12.07
N LEU A 244 -10.72 -31.56 13.10
CA LEU A 244 -11.54 -32.74 13.44
C LEU A 244 -12.97 -32.34 13.80
N ALA A 245 -13.14 -31.29 14.61
CA ALA A 245 -14.46 -30.79 14.99
C ALA A 245 -15.24 -30.25 13.78
N PHE A 246 -14.57 -29.54 12.88
CA PHE A 246 -15.16 -29.04 11.63
C PHE A 246 -15.63 -30.18 10.74
N ASN A 247 -14.78 -31.18 10.50
CA ASN A 247 -15.13 -32.34 9.68
C ASN A 247 -16.30 -33.13 10.27
N ALA A 248 -16.34 -33.28 11.60
CA ALA A 248 -17.47 -33.89 12.28
C ALA A 248 -18.77 -33.09 12.10
N ALA A 249 -18.72 -31.75 12.20
CA ALA A 249 -19.86 -30.88 11.99
C ALA A 249 -20.38 -30.95 10.54
N VAL A 250 -19.49 -30.94 9.55
CA VAL A 250 -19.85 -31.10 8.13
C VAL A 250 -20.55 -32.44 7.87
N ALA A 251 -20.02 -33.54 8.44
CA ALA A 251 -20.66 -34.84 8.34
C ALA A 251 -22.07 -34.87 8.97
N GLN A 252 -22.26 -34.17 10.09
CA GLN A 252 -23.58 -34.03 10.72
C GLN A 252 -24.55 -33.23 9.84
N VAL A 253 -24.12 -32.13 9.24
CA VAL A 253 -24.94 -31.32 8.32
C VAL A 253 -25.44 -32.18 7.16
N HIS A 254 -24.54 -32.90 6.48
CA HIS A 254 -24.94 -33.80 5.38
C HIS A 254 -25.91 -34.89 5.82
N THR A 255 -25.75 -35.42 7.04
CA THR A 255 -26.69 -36.40 7.59
C THR A 255 -28.07 -35.79 7.82
N LEU A 256 -28.13 -34.56 8.34
CA LEU A 256 -29.38 -33.83 8.56
C LEU A 256 -30.06 -33.44 7.25
N GLU A 257 -29.32 -33.03 6.23
CA GLU A 257 -29.84 -32.75 4.88
C GLU A 257 -30.48 -33.99 4.27
N ARG A 258 -29.81 -35.15 4.34
CA ARG A 258 -30.39 -36.42 3.88
C ARG A 258 -31.69 -36.76 4.62
N ARG A 259 -31.71 -36.57 5.95
CA ARG A 259 -32.93 -36.80 6.76
C ARG A 259 -34.05 -35.82 6.39
N ALA A 260 -33.73 -34.56 6.10
CA ALA A 260 -34.71 -33.56 5.69
C ALA A 260 -35.34 -33.90 4.33
N GLU A 261 -34.53 -34.36 3.37
CA GLU A 261 -35.05 -34.79 2.06
C GLU A 261 -35.88 -36.08 2.18
N GLN A 262 -35.43 -37.05 3.00
CA GLN A 262 -36.23 -38.23 3.32
C GLN A 262 -37.58 -37.84 3.93
N ARG A 263 -37.61 -36.91 4.91
CA ARG A 263 -38.85 -36.41 5.51
C ARG A 263 -39.77 -35.78 4.46
N LYS A 264 -39.23 -34.98 3.55
CA LYS A 264 -39.99 -34.34 2.47
C LYS A 264 -40.60 -35.38 1.52
N SER A 265 -39.83 -36.40 1.15
CA SER A 265 -40.32 -37.51 0.31
C SER A 265 -41.45 -38.30 0.99
N LEU A 266 -41.28 -38.62 2.28
CA LEU A 266 -42.29 -39.32 3.09
C LEU A 266 -43.56 -38.47 3.27
N SER A 267 -43.42 -37.16 3.48
CA SER A 267 -44.57 -36.25 3.58
C SER A 267 -45.40 -36.24 2.30
N ARG A 268 -44.76 -36.20 1.13
CA ARG A 268 -45.45 -36.27 -0.17
C ARG A 268 -46.13 -37.61 -0.38
N GLN A 269 -45.47 -38.71 0.00
CA GLN A 269 -46.07 -40.05 -0.05
C GLN A 269 -47.31 -40.13 0.86
N LEU A 270 -47.23 -39.55 2.05
CA LEU A 270 -48.33 -39.54 3.01
C LEU A 270 -49.52 -38.70 2.52
N GLU A 271 -49.28 -37.53 1.92
CA GLU A 271 -50.33 -36.73 1.28
C GLU A 271 -51.02 -37.50 0.13
N ARG A 272 -50.22 -38.17 -0.72
CA ARG A 272 -50.76 -39.00 -1.79
C ARG A 272 -51.63 -40.13 -1.24
N LEU A 273 -51.14 -40.89 -0.26
CA LEU A 273 -51.89 -41.99 0.37
C LEU A 273 -53.17 -41.48 1.05
N ARG A 274 -53.15 -40.31 1.69
CA ARG A 274 -54.35 -39.68 2.26
C ARG A 274 -55.38 -39.33 1.18
N SER A 275 -54.91 -38.83 0.03
CA SER A 275 -55.80 -38.51 -1.09
C SER A 275 -56.43 -39.78 -1.70
N GLU A 276 -55.64 -40.84 -1.85
CA GLU A 276 -56.09 -42.15 -2.33
C GLU A 276 -57.10 -42.76 -1.35
N GLN A 277 -56.83 -42.70 -0.04
CA GLN A 277 -57.78 -43.13 1.00
C GLN A 277 -59.10 -42.36 0.92
N ALA A 278 -59.06 -41.02 0.83
CA ALA A 278 -60.26 -40.21 0.76
C ALA A 278 -61.09 -40.48 -0.52
N GLN A 279 -60.43 -40.78 -1.64
CA GLN A 279 -61.11 -41.21 -2.87
C GLN A 279 -61.76 -42.58 -2.71
N ALA A 280 -61.05 -43.55 -2.12
CA ALA A 280 -61.57 -44.88 -1.85
C ALA A 280 -62.78 -44.84 -0.88
N GLU A 281 -62.73 -44.00 0.16
CA GLU A 281 -63.84 -43.80 1.09
C GLU A 281 -65.08 -43.24 0.38
N LYS A 282 -64.91 -42.23 -0.49
CA LYS A 282 -66.01 -41.69 -1.31
C LYS A 282 -66.62 -42.75 -2.23
N GLN A 283 -65.79 -43.54 -2.90
CA GLN A 283 -66.26 -44.63 -3.76
C GLN A 283 -67.03 -45.67 -2.94
N LEU A 284 -66.54 -46.01 -1.75
CA LEU A 284 -67.19 -46.97 -0.86
C LEU A 284 -68.56 -46.47 -0.38
N ASP A 285 -68.69 -45.17 -0.06
CA ASP A 285 -69.97 -44.57 0.28
C ASP A 285 -70.95 -44.54 -0.92
N GLU A 286 -70.45 -44.27 -2.13
CA GLU A 286 -71.25 -44.35 -3.35
C GLU A 286 -71.76 -45.77 -3.59
N TYR A 287 -70.89 -46.79 -3.49
CA TYR A 287 -71.28 -48.17 -3.63
C TYR A 287 -72.29 -48.60 -2.56
N ARG A 288 -72.11 -48.16 -1.30
CA ARG A 288 -73.09 -48.42 -0.23
C ARG A 288 -74.46 -47.83 -0.54
N ARG A 289 -74.52 -46.59 -1.06
CA ARG A 289 -75.78 -45.97 -1.49
C ARG A 289 -76.44 -46.76 -2.61
N ARG A 290 -75.67 -47.14 -3.63
CA ARG A 290 -76.17 -47.95 -4.76
C ARG A 290 -76.68 -49.32 -4.32
N ILE A 291 -75.98 -49.96 -3.37
CA ILE A 291 -76.43 -51.23 -2.78
C ILE A 291 -77.75 -51.01 -2.03
N ALA A 292 -77.85 -49.99 -1.17
CA ALA A 292 -79.08 -49.70 -0.45
C ALA A 292 -80.25 -49.39 -1.39
N GLU A 293 -80.05 -48.59 -2.45
CA GLU A 293 -81.06 -48.34 -3.49
C GLU A 293 -81.50 -49.63 -4.18
N SER A 294 -80.54 -50.50 -4.53
CA SER A 294 -80.81 -51.80 -5.16
C SER A 294 -81.57 -52.74 -4.21
N GLU A 295 -81.21 -52.77 -2.93
CA GLU A 295 -81.90 -53.55 -1.90
C GLU A 295 -83.33 -53.05 -1.68
N MET A 296 -83.56 -51.73 -1.68
CA MET A 296 -84.91 -51.15 -1.62
C MET A 296 -85.76 -51.52 -2.83
N LEU A 297 -85.16 -51.56 -4.04
CA LEU A 297 -85.84 -52.03 -5.24
C LEU A 297 -86.15 -53.53 -5.18
N LEU A 298 -85.21 -54.35 -4.72
CA LEU A 298 -85.41 -55.79 -4.53
C LEU A 298 -86.47 -56.10 -3.48
N ALA A 299 -86.55 -55.32 -2.38
CA ALA A 299 -87.61 -55.45 -1.39
C ALA A 299 -89.01 -55.19 -1.97
N ARG A 300 -89.09 -54.41 -3.05
CA ARG A 300 -90.33 -54.16 -3.81
C ARG A 300 -90.52 -55.13 -4.98
N ALA A 301 -89.68 -56.15 -5.14
CA ALA A 301 -89.76 -57.05 -6.29
C ALA A 301 -91.12 -57.76 -6.37
N ASP A 302 -91.64 -58.25 -5.24
CA ASP A 302 -92.95 -58.91 -5.18
C ASP A 302 -94.09 -57.93 -5.48
N GLU A 303 -94.01 -56.69 -4.97
CA GLU A 303 -94.98 -55.62 -5.26
C GLU A 303 -94.96 -55.21 -6.74
N ILE A 304 -93.77 -55.04 -7.33
CA ILE A 304 -93.61 -54.73 -8.75
C ILE A 304 -94.14 -55.88 -9.61
N THR A 305 -93.84 -57.13 -9.25
CA THR A 305 -94.31 -58.32 -9.99
C THR A 305 -95.83 -58.44 -9.90
N ALA A 306 -96.40 -58.25 -8.71
CA ALA A 306 -97.85 -58.20 -8.50
C ALA A 306 -98.50 -57.04 -9.27
N GLY A 307 -97.86 -55.86 -9.30
CA GLY A 307 -98.31 -54.70 -10.06
C GLY A 307 -98.29 -54.94 -11.58
N VAL A 308 -97.28 -55.63 -12.10
CA VAL A 308 -97.21 -56.03 -13.52
C VAL A 308 -98.33 -57.01 -13.86
N LEU A 309 -98.58 -58.01 -13.00
CA LEU A 309 -99.69 -58.95 -13.18
C LEU A 309 -101.04 -58.22 -13.12
N ALA A 310 -101.23 -57.33 -12.14
CA ALA A 310 -102.42 -56.50 -12.01
C ALA A 310 -102.62 -55.62 -13.26
N LEU A 311 -101.56 -55.02 -13.79
CA LEU A 311 -101.61 -54.25 -15.03
C LEU A 311 -102.01 -55.11 -16.24
N GLN A 312 -101.51 -56.35 -16.32
CA GLN A 312 -101.93 -57.30 -17.36
C GLN A 312 -103.42 -57.64 -17.22
N THR A 313 -103.89 -57.99 -16.02
CA THR A 313 -105.31 -58.28 -15.79
C THR A 313 -106.21 -57.08 -16.09
N ALA A 314 -105.78 -55.87 -15.72
CA ALA A 314 -106.50 -54.63 -16.02
C ALA A 314 -106.53 -54.34 -17.53
N ARG A 315 -105.44 -54.63 -18.25
CA ARG A 315 -105.40 -54.51 -19.72
C ARG A 315 -106.32 -55.51 -20.41
N ASP A 316 -106.37 -56.74 -19.92
CA ASP A 316 -107.23 -57.78 -20.48
C ASP A 316 -108.71 -57.47 -20.20
N GLU A 317 -109.04 -56.99 -19.01
CA GLU A 317 -110.40 -56.53 -18.69
C GLU A 317 -110.77 -55.28 -19.49
N HIS A 318 -109.83 -54.35 -19.72
CA HIS A 318 -110.07 -53.21 -20.60
C HIS A 318 -110.37 -53.64 -22.04
N LYS A 319 -109.62 -54.60 -22.59
CA LYS A 319 -109.91 -55.19 -23.91
C LYS A 319 -111.28 -55.85 -23.95
N ARG A 320 -111.67 -56.57 -22.89
CA ARG A 320 -113.01 -57.17 -22.76
C ARG A 320 -114.11 -56.11 -22.75
N LEU A 321 -113.94 -55.04 -21.98
CA LEU A 321 -114.89 -53.93 -21.90
C LEU A 321 -115.00 -53.18 -23.23
N GLU A 322 -113.88 -52.99 -23.96
CA GLU A 322 -113.93 -52.45 -25.32
C GLU A 322 -114.67 -53.37 -26.29
N ALA A 323 -114.52 -54.69 -26.19
CA ALA A 323 -115.28 -55.64 -26.99
C ALA A 323 -116.79 -55.65 -26.67
N LEU A 324 -117.20 -55.26 -25.45
CA LEU A 324 -118.60 -55.12 -25.03
C LEU A 324 -119.23 -53.77 -25.41
N ARG A 325 -118.41 -52.75 -25.72
CA ARG A 325 -118.87 -51.39 -26.08
C ARG A 325 -119.86 -51.35 -27.26
N PRO A 326 -119.65 -52.07 -28.39
CA PRO A 326 -120.58 -52.04 -29.52
C PRO A 326 -121.98 -52.52 -29.13
N ARG A 327 -122.05 -53.58 -28.31
CA ARG A 327 -123.33 -54.15 -27.85
C ARG A 327 -124.06 -53.25 -26.86
N TYR A 328 -123.31 -52.50 -26.04
CA TYR A 328 -123.90 -51.45 -25.19
C TYR A 328 -124.45 -50.29 -26.02
N GLU A 329 -123.73 -49.87 -27.07
CA GLU A 329 -124.17 -48.82 -27.99
C GLU A 329 -125.44 -49.22 -28.76
N GLU A 330 -125.51 -50.45 -29.27
CA GLU A 330 -126.73 -51.02 -29.88
C GLU A 330 -127.92 -50.97 -28.92
N LEU A 331 -127.80 -51.54 -27.71
CA LEU A 331 -128.88 -51.51 -26.72
C LEU A 331 -129.29 -50.08 -26.32
N ARG A 332 -128.32 -49.15 -26.27
CA ARG A 332 -128.60 -47.74 -25.94
C ARG A 332 -129.40 -47.05 -27.04
N ASP A 333 -129.09 -47.34 -28.30
CA ASP A 333 -129.78 -46.75 -29.44
C ASP A 333 -131.19 -47.35 -29.61
N GLU A 334 -131.38 -48.64 -29.32
CA GLU A 334 -132.70 -49.28 -29.17
C GLU A 334 -133.51 -48.61 -28.05
N TRP A 335 -132.92 -48.40 -26.88
CA TRP A 335 -133.60 -47.74 -25.77
C TRP A 335 -134.01 -46.29 -26.11
N ARG A 336 -133.14 -45.53 -26.80
CA ARG A 336 -133.46 -44.17 -27.27
C ARG A 336 -134.58 -44.15 -28.31
N THR A 337 -134.63 -45.13 -29.21
CA THR A 337 -135.72 -45.23 -30.19
C THR A 337 -137.05 -45.53 -29.49
N PHE A 338 -137.07 -46.46 -28.54
CA PHE A 338 -138.27 -46.72 -27.72
C PHE A 338 -138.69 -45.51 -26.89
N GLN A 339 -137.74 -44.79 -26.28
CA GLN A 339 -138.04 -43.59 -25.51
C GLN A 339 -138.62 -42.47 -26.39
N GLY A 340 -138.08 -42.27 -27.59
CA GLY A 340 -138.62 -41.31 -28.56
C GLY A 340 -140.06 -41.64 -29.00
N GLN A 341 -140.39 -42.93 -29.14
CA GLN A 341 -141.77 -43.37 -29.44
C GLN A 341 -142.73 -43.07 -28.27
N ILE A 342 -142.29 -43.27 -27.03
CA ILE A 342 -143.08 -42.96 -25.82
C ILE A 342 -143.33 -41.45 -25.69
N ASP A 343 -142.32 -40.61 -25.92
CA ASP A 343 -142.47 -39.16 -25.81
C ASP A 343 -143.39 -38.59 -26.90
N GLN A 344 -143.39 -39.14 -28.13
CA GLN A 344 -144.31 -38.73 -29.19
C GLN A 344 -145.78 -39.01 -28.84
N GLU A 345 -146.10 -40.19 -28.32
CA GLU A 345 -147.47 -40.52 -27.89
C GLU A 345 -147.90 -39.70 -26.67
N ARG A 346 -146.97 -39.40 -25.75
CA ARG A 346 -147.25 -38.56 -24.58
C ARG A 346 -147.61 -37.12 -24.96
N VAL A 347 -146.90 -36.52 -25.93
CA VAL A 347 -147.21 -35.18 -26.45
C VAL A 347 -148.59 -35.14 -27.13
N ARG A 348 -148.95 -36.20 -27.86
CA ARG A 348 -150.28 -36.32 -28.50
C ARG A 348 -151.41 -36.34 -27.47
N ILE A 349 -151.28 -37.14 -26.42
CA ILE A 349 -152.29 -37.28 -25.35
C ILE A 349 -152.39 -36.00 -24.50
N GLU A 350 -151.27 -35.32 -24.21
CA GLU A 350 -151.29 -34.03 -23.50
C GLU A 350 -151.96 -32.91 -24.32
N GLY A 351 -151.84 -32.94 -25.66
CA GLY A 351 -152.53 -32.03 -26.57
C GLY A 351 -154.06 -32.14 -26.52
N GLU A 352 -154.59 -33.36 -26.56
CA GLU A 352 -156.04 -33.64 -26.46
C GLU A 352 -156.60 -33.27 -25.08
N ARG A 353 -155.85 -33.54 -24.00
CA ARG A 353 -156.23 -33.19 -22.63
C ARG A 353 -156.38 -31.68 -22.43
N ASN A 354 -155.50 -30.88 -23.03
CA ASN A 354 -155.50 -29.42 -22.87
C ASN A 354 -156.62 -28.73 -23.68
N ALA A 355 -157.11 -29.34 -24.77
CA ALA A 355 -158.25 -28.83 -25.53
C ALA A 355 -159.59 -29.02 -24.77
N LEU A 356 -159.77 -30.17 -24.10
CA LEU A 356 -160.96 -30.47 -23.28
C LEU A 356 -160.98 -29.67 -21.96
N ALA A 357 -159.82 -29.28 -21.42
CA ALA A 357 -159.72 -28.47 -20.20
C ALA A 357 -160.25 -27.03 -20.38
N ARG A 358 -160.03 -26.41 -21.55
CA ARG A 358 -160.45 -25.03 -21.84
C ARG A 358 -161.98 -24.88 -21.97
N GLU A 359 -162.67 -25.91 -22.46
CA GLU A 359 -164.13 -25.91 -22.58
C GLU A 359 -164.83 -26.13 -21.23
N ARG A 360 -164.16 -26.81 -20.29
CA ARG A 360 -164.66 -27.04 -18.91
C ARG A 360 -164.53 -25.80 -18.02
N GLU A 361 -163.60 -24.89 -18.32
CA GLU A 361 -163.36 -23.66 -17.55
C GLU A 361 -164.41 -22.57 -17.86
N ARG A 362 -164.87 -22.49 -19.11
CA ARG A 362 -165.92 -21.54 -19.56
C ARG A 362 -167.31 -21.77 -18.93
N LEU A 363 -167.63 -23.02 -18.57
CA LEU A 363 -168.92 -23.39 -17.95
C LEU A 363 -168.94 -23.29 -16.42
N ASN A 364 -167.77 -23.28 -15.75
CA ASN A 364 -167.66 -23.17 -14.29
C ASN A 364 -167.69 -21.73 -13.77
N ASP A 365 -167.32 -20.74 -14.59
CA ASP A 365 -167.28 -19.32 -14.21
C ASP A 365 -168.67 -18.67 -13.99
N LEU A 366 -169.75 -19.29 -14.49
CA LEU A 366 -171.13 -18.81 -14.35
C LEU A 366 -171.87 -19.33 -13.10
N ALA A 367 -171.35 -20.36 -12.40
CA ALA A 367 -172.10 -21.08 -11.37
C ALA A 367 -171.65 -20.82 -9.90
N ALA A 368 -170.44 -20.31 -9.64
CA ALA A 368 -169.86 -20.30 -8.28
C ALA A 368 -169.85 -18.93 -7.55
N ARG A 369 -170.47 -17.91 -8.13
CA ARG A 369 -170.31 -16.48 -7.77
C ARG A 369 -171.09 -15.95 -6.56
N ARG A 370 -171.38 -16.70 -5.48
CA ARG A 370 -172.25 -16.10 -4.41
C ARG A 370 -171.91 -16.22 -2.90
N PRO A 371 -171.34 -17.28 -2.30
CA PRO A 371 -171.17 -17.19 -0.84
C PRO A 371 -169.97 -17.89 -0.17
N ALA A 372 -168.82 -18.11 -0.85
CA ALA A 372 -167.60 -18.63 -0.17
C ALA A 372 -166.47 -17.59 0.01
N VAL A 373 -166.65 -16.38 -0.53
CA VAL A 373 -165.66 -15.27 -0.54
C VAL A 373 -165.61 -14.48 0.79
N ARG A 374 -166.40 -14.83 1.81
CA ARG A 374 -166.55 -14.00 3.01
C ARG A 374 -165.75 -14.41 4.25
N ALA A 375 -165.02 -15.53 4.26
CA ALA A 375 -164.31 -15.97 5.46
C ALA A 375 -162.84 -16.38 5.27
N LYS A 376 -162.36 -16.57 4.03
CA LYS A 376 -160.94 -16.87 3.74
C LYS A 376 -160.08 -15.63 3.47
N LEU A 377 -160.62 -14.43 3.74
CA LEU A 377 -160.05 -13.14 3.33
C LEU A 377 -159.19 -12.46 4.41
N ASP A 378 -159.13 -12.96 5.65
CA ASP A 378 -158.41 -12.25 6.73
C ASP A 378 -157.04 -12.83 7.14
N ASP A 379 -156.77 -14.11 6.89
CA ASP A 379 -155.58 -14.74 7.49
C ASP A 379 -154.46 -15.04 6.47
N ALA A 380 -154.82 -15.26 5.20
CA ALA A 380 -153.85 -15.64 4.16
C ALA A 380 -153.13 -14.45 3.50
N GLN A 381 -153.47 -13.21 3.86
CA GLN A 381 -152.99 -11.99 3.19
C GLN A 381 -151.66 -11.43 3.76
N LYS A 382 -151.10 -11.99 4.84
CA LYS A 382 -149.91 -11.43 5.51
C LYS A 382 -148.62 -12.22 5.36
N GLN A 383 -148.67 -13.47 4.91
CA GLN A 383 -147.46 -14.32 4.83
C GLN A 383 -146.85 -14.41 3.42
N LEU A 384 -147.45 -13.75 2.42
CA LEU A 384 -147.03 -13.81 1.02
C LEU A 384 -146.36 -12.52 0.53
N THR A 385 -145.42 -11.95 1.28
CA THR A 385 -144.68 -10.76 0.78
C THR A 385 -143.30 -10.56 1.38
N ARG A 386 -142.42 -11.58 1.39
CA ARG A 386 -140.97 -11.24 1.42
C ARG A 386 -139.90 -12.24 1.00
N LEU A 387 -140.21 -13.40 0.44
CA LEU A 387 -139.14 -14.33 0.01
C LEU A 387 -139.43 -15.01 -1.34
N GLN A 388 -139.10 -14.29 -2.40
CA GLN A 388 -138.86 -14.74 -3.77
C GLN A 388 -137.79 -13.77 -4.32
N PRO A 389 -136.55 -14.15 -4.68
CA PRO A 389 -136.02 -15.50 -4.88
C PRO A 389 -134.58 -15.73 -4.32
N LEU A 390 -134.35 -16.89 -3.72
CA LEU A 390 -133.04 -17.54 -3.70
C LEU A 390 -132.94 -18.43 -4.95
N ASP A 391 -131.71 -18.82 -5.29
CA ASP A 391 -131.35 -19.83 -6.30
C ASP A 391 -131.12 -19.39 -7.74
N HIS A 392 -130.01 -18.68 -7.95
CA HIS A 392 -129.08 -19.24 -8.94
C HIS A 392 -127.61 -18.85 -8.71
N GLU A 393 -126.94 -19.54 -7.78
CA GLU A 393 -125.64 -20.14 -8.14
C GLU A 393 -124.52 -19.22 -8.69
N ARG A 394 -124.49 -17.93 -8.32
CA ARG A 394 -123.41 -17.01 -8.76
C ARG A 394 -122.61 -16.35 -7.67
N ARG A 395 -123.04 -16.44 -6.42
CA ARG A 395 -122.33 -15.79 -5.29
C ARG A 395 -121.35 -16.72 -4.58
N ASP A 396 -121.52 -18.04 -4.68
CA ASP A 396 -120.69 -19.02 -3.98
C ASP A 396 -119.29 -19.25 -4.59
N LEU A 397 -119.02 -18.71 -5.79
CA LEU A 397 -117.69 -18.75 -6.41
C LEU A 397 -116.88 -17.45 -6.25
N ARG A 398 -117.43 -16.40 -5.62
CA ARG A 398 -116.73 -15.11 -5.46
C ARG A 398 -116.14 -14.88 -4.08
N THR A 399 -116.60 -15.58 -3.04
CA THR A 399 -116.10 -15.42 -1.66
C THR A 399 -114.89 -16.32 -1.32
N LYS A 400 -114.53 -17.28 -2.17
CA LYS A 400 -113.27 -18.04 -2.05
C LYS A 400 -112.03 -17.32 -2.59
N ALA A 401 -112.22 -16.23 -3.35
CA ALA A 401 -111.12 -15.42 -3.90
C ALA A 401 -110.55 -14.43 -2.87
N ASP A 402 -111.40 -13.83 -2.02
CA ASP A 402 -110.97 -12.79 -1.07
C ASP A 402 -110.18 -13.32 0.16
N LEU A 403 -110.26 -14.62 0.45
CA LEU A 403 -109.51 -15.23 1.56
C LEU A 403 -108.06 -15.60 1.18
N LEU A 404 -107.72 -15.59 -0.13
CA LEU A 404 -106.38 -15.89 -0.63
C LEU A 404 -105.50 -14.64 -0.78
N ASP A 405 -106.11 -13.45 -0.88
CA ASP A 405 -105.38 -12.18 -0.99
C ASP A 405 -104.77 -11.72 0.36
N GLN A 406 -105.37 -12.10 1.49
CA GLN A 406 -104.80 -11.80 2.82
C GLN A 406 -103.56 -12.64 3.16
N LYS A 407 -103.34 -13.79 2.51
CA LYS A 407 -102.14 -14.63 2.75
C LYS A 407 -100.91 -14.16 1.94
N LEU A 408 -101.09 -13.39 0.87
CA LEU A 408 -100.00 -12.86 0.06
C LEU A 408 -99.25 -11.68 0.71
N SER A 409 -99.90 -10.95 1.63
CA SER A 409 -99.36 -9.76 2.30
C SER A 409 -98.25 -10.05 3.33
N ARG A 410 -98.17 -11.29 3.86
CA ARG A 410 -97.09 -11.72 4.79
C ARG A 410 -95.83 -12.23 4.08
N ALA A 411 -95.96 -12.72 2.84
CA ALA A 411 -94.83 -13.25 2.06
C ALA A 411 -93.98 -12.15 1.40
N SER A 412 -94.59 -11.01 1.04
CA SER A 412 -93.89 -9.87 0.42
C SER A 412 -93.00 -9.09 1.39
N LYS A 413 -93.35 -8.99 2.68
CA LYS A 413 -92.51 -8.33 3.70
C LYS A 413 -91.25 -9.11 4.08
N LEU A 414 -91.30 -10.45 4.06
CA LEU A 414 -90.13 -11.30 4.35
C LEU A 414 -89.16 -11.41 3.16
N LEU A 415 -89.63 -11.21 1.92
CA LEU A 415 -88.77 -11.16 0.74
C LEU A 415 -87.96 -9.87 0.64
N VAL A 416 -88.50 -8.73 1.09
CA VAL A 416 -87.79 -7.43 1.14
C VAL A 416 -86.71 -7.41 2.24
N GLN A 417 -86.98 -7.96 3.43
CA GLN A 417 -85.98 -8.11 4.49
C GLN A 417 -84.85 -9.09 4.12
N ARG A 418 -85.16 -10.14 3.33
CA ARG A 418 -84.15 -11.07 2.80
C ARG A 418 -83.27 -10.42 1.73
N SER A 419 -83.81 -9.57 0.86
CA SER A 419 -83.02 -8.83 -0.14
C SER A 419 -82.14 -7.75 0.49
N GLU A 420 -82.57 -7.09 1.56
CA GLU A 420 -81.76 -6.10 2.28
C GLU A 420 -80.61 -6.75 3.08
N GLN A 421 -80.84 -7.90 3.71
CA GLN A 421 -79.78 -8.64 4.41
C GLN A 421 -78.80 -9.35 3.45
N LEU A 422 -79.25 -9.84 2.28
CA LEU A 422 -78.35 -10.36 1.23
C LEU A 422 -77.55 -9.26 0.53
N ALA A 423 -78.09 -8.04 0.40
CA ALA A 423 -77.35 -6.87 -0.09
C ALA A 423 -76.31 -6.38 0.94
N ALA A 424 -76.61 -6.42 2.25
CA ALA A 424 -75.66 -6.08 3.30
C ALA A 424 -74.54 -7.13 3.49
N ILE A 425 -74.85 -8.42 3.27
CA ILE A 425 -73.86 -9.51 3.31
C ILE A 425 -72.97 -9.47 2.06
N SER A 426 -73.52 -9.33 0.85
CA SER A 426 -72.71 -9.20 -0.37
C SER A 426 -71.90 -7.91 -0.43
N GLY A 427 -72.39 -6.81 0.17
CA GLY A 427 -71.63 -5.56 0.32
C GLY A 427 -70.45 -5.68 1.29
N ARG A 428 -70.60 -6.42 2.40
CA ARG A 428 -69.49 -6.75 3.32
C ARG A 428 -68.54 -7.81 2.75
N GLU A 429 -69.04 -8.76 1.98
CA GLU A 429 -68.24 -9.79 1.31
C GLU A 429 -67.41 -9.17 0.17
N ASN A 430 -68.00 -8.26 -0.61
CA ASN A 430 -67.28 -7.49 -1.62
C ASN A 430 -66.32 -6.47 -1.00
N SER A 431 -66.61 -5.87 0.17
CA SER A 431 -65.65 -4.99 0.86
C SER A 431 -64.52 -5.77 1.54
N LEU A 432 -64.77 -6.99 2.03
CA LEU A 432 -63.74 -7.90 2.55
C LEU A 432 -62.90 -8.53 1.43
N ILE A 433 -63.49 -8.81 0.26
CA ILE A 433 -62.75 -9.24 -0.94
C ILE A 433 -61.92 -8.08 -1.49
N ALA A 434 -62.47 -6.85 -1.55
CA ALA A 434 -61.71 -5.66 -1.93
C ALA A 434 -60.58 -5.37 -0.93
N ALA A 435 -60.83 -5.44 0.38
CA ALA A 435 -59.80 -5.29 1.41
C ALA A 435 -58.77 -6.43 1.41
N ARG A 436 -59.17 -7.67 1.06
CA ARG A 436 -58.25 -8.82 0.90
C ARG A 436 -57.41 -8.71 -0.37
N GLU A 437 -57.99 -8.24 -1.48
CA GLU A 437 -57.27 -8.01 -2.73
C GLU A 437 -56.38 -6.76 -2.64
N GLU A 438 -56.79 -5.72 -1.90
CA GLU A 438 -55.97 -4.56 -1.55
C GLU A 438 -54.85 -4.93 -0.56
N ALA A 439 -55.12 -5.76 0.45
CA ALA A 439 -54.11 -6.34 1.33
C ALA A 439 -53.17 -7.31 0.60
N LYS A 440 -53.65 -8.08 -0.40
CA LYS A 440 -52.81 -8.91 -1.29
C LYS A 440 -51.96 -8.07 -2.24
N ARG A 441 -52.51 -6.99 -2.81
CA ARG A 441 -51.74 -6.04 -3.63
C ARG A 441 -50.68 -5.33 -2.77
N ASN A 442 -51.01 -4.94 -1.54
CA ASN A 442 -50.06 -4.39 -0.58
C ASN A 442 -49.04 -5.43 -0.10
N LEU A 443 -49.41 -6.71 0.08
CA LEU A 443 -48.48 -7.81 0.40
C LEU A 443 -47.57 -8.17 -0.78
N ASN A 444 -48.06 -8.14 -2.01
CA ASN A 444 -47.24 -8.34 -3.21
C ASN A 444 -46.32 -7.14 -3.45
N ARG A 445 -46.79 -5.91 -3.24
CA ARG A 445 -45.97 -4.68 -3.31
C ARG A 445 -44.90 -4.66 -2.21
N LEU A 446 -45.26 -5.01 -0.98
CA LEU A 446 -44.30 -5.17 0.12
C LEU A 446 -43.38 -6.38 -0.09
N GLY A 447 -43.85 -7.44 -0.75
CA GLY A 447 -43.07 -8.62 -1.14
C GLY A 447 -42.05 -8.33 -2.24
N GLU A 448 -42.40 -7.51 -3.23
CA GLU A 448 -41.48 -6.97 -4.24
C GLU A 448 -40.46 -6.00 -3.60
N GLN A 449 -40.90 -5.11 -2.70
CA GLN A 449 -40.00 -4.26 -1.91
C GLN A 449 -39.09 -5.06 -0.97
N LEU A 450 -39.54 -6.20 -0.43
CA LEU A 450 -38.74 -7.14 0.36
C LEU A 450 -37.78 -7.98 -0.49
N ALA A 451 -38.10 -8.23 -1.76
CA ALA A 451 -37.20 -8.89 -2.71
C ALA A 451 -36.08 -7.95 -3.20
N GLU A 452 -36.29 -6.63 -3.14
CA GLU A 452 -35.27 -5.61 -3.40
C GLU A 452 -34.36 -5.33 -2.20
N LEU A 453 -34.75 -5.68 -0.97
CA LEU A 453 -33.95 -5.46 0.24
C LEU A 453 -32.55 -6.11 0.22
N PRO A 454 -32.35 -7.34 -0.30
CA PRO A 454 -31.01 -7.92 -0.47
C PRO A 454 -30.16 -7.14 -1.47
N ILE A 455 -30.77 -6.61 -2.53
CA ILE A 455 -30.09 -5.82 -3.57
C ILE A 455 -29.71 -4.44 -3.03
N LEU A 456 -30.62 -3.80 -2.29
CA LEU A 456 -30.37 -2.52 -1.62
C LEU A 456 -29.36 -2.67 -0.47
N ARG A 457 -29.38 -3.76 0.30
CA ARG A 457 -28.32 -4.09 1.27
C ARG A 457 -26.97 -4.29 0.59
N GLY A 458 -26.90 -5.04 -0.50
CA GLY A 458 -25.65 -5.21 -1.26
C GLY A 458 -25.13 -3.88 -1.84
N LYS A 459 -26.02 -2.99 -2.30
CA LYS A 459 -25.66 -1.64 -2.74
C LYS A 459 -25.22 -0.75 -1.58
N LEU A 460 -25.82 -0.88 -0.39
CA LEU A 460 -25.43 -0.17 0.82
C LEU A 460 -24.06 -0.64 1.31
N GLU A 461 -23.82 -1.95 1.40
CA GLU A 461 -22.51 -2.52 1.76
C GLU A 461 -21.43 -2.10 0.75
N HIS A 462 -21.76 -2.04 -0.55
CA HIS A 462 -20.83 -1.52 -1.56
C HIS A 462 -20.55 -0.03 -1.39
N ALA A 463 -21.57 0.77 -1.08
CA ALA A 463 -21.42 2.20 -0.82
C ALA A 463 -20.62 2.47 0.47
N GLU A 464 -20.85 1.71 1.54
CA GLU A 464 -20.10 1.78 2.80
C GLU A 464 -18.63 1.37 2.61
N ALA A 465 -18.36 0.30 1.86
CA ALA A 465 -17.00 -0.11 1.54
C ALA A 465 -16.25 0.94 0.69
N ARG A 466 -16.94 1.60 -0.25
CA ARG A 466 -16.36 2.70 -1.05
C ARG A 466 -16.18 3.97 -0.25
N GLN A 467 -17.06 4.27 0.70
CA GLN A 467 -16.91 5.38 1.63
C GLN A 467 -15.71 5.17 2.58
N GLN A 468 -15.55 3.96 3.12
CA GLN A 468 -14.36 3.60 3.91
C GLN A 468 -13.06 3.72 3.10
N LEU A 469 -13.06 3.29 1.83
CA LEU A 469 -11.92 3.48 0.93
C LEU A 469 -11.62 4.96 0.70
N ALA A 470 -12.64 5.80 0.53
CA ALA A 470 -12.47 7.24 0.39
C ALA A 470 -11.88 7.87 1.67
N GLU A 471 -12.36 7.49 2.85
CA GLU A 471 -11.81 7.95 4.14
C GLU A 471 -10.35 7.52 4.34
N GLN A 472 -10.01 6.28 3.96
CA GLN A 472 -8.63 5.78 4.01
C GLN A 472 -7.70 6.56 3.07
N GLU A 473 -8.10 6.78 1.82
CA GLU A 473 -7.30 7.55 0.85
C GLU A 473 -7.23 9.04 1.23
N GLN A 474 -8.26 9.59 1.87
CA GLN A 474 -8.25 10.97 2.37
C GLN A 474 -7.29 11.14 3.57
N ALA A 475 -7.24 10.16 4.48
CA ALA A 475 -6.24 10.12 5.55
C ALA A 475 -4.82 9.94 5.00
N ARG A 476 -4.66 9.05 4.00
CA ARG A 476 -3.38 8.84 3.32
C ARG A 476 -2.87 10.10 2.62
N LEU A 477 -3.75 10.82 1.92
CA LEU A 477 -3.44 12.11 1.29
C LEU A 477 -3.03 13.18 2.30
N ALA A 478 -3.69 13.25 3.46
CA ALA A 478 -3.28 14.17 4.53
C ALA A 478 -1.85 13.88 5.01
N THR A 479 -1.51 12.59 5.16
CA THR A 479 -0.18 12.14 5.58
C THR A 479 0.88 12.45 4.52
N LEU A 480 0.62 12.09 3.26
CA LEU A 480 1.52 12.37 2.13
C LEU A 480 1.75 13.86 1.89
N ARG A 481 0.71 14.71 2.08
CA ARG A 481 0.85 16.17 1.97
C ARG A 481 1.70 16.77 3.10
N GLN A 482 1.58 16.21 4.31
CA GLN A 482 2.43 16.61 5.44
C GLN A 482 3.89 16.22 5.19
N GLU A 483 4.14 15.02 4.67
CA GLU A 483 5.47 14.56 4.26
C GLU A 483 6.05 15.39 3.10
N GLU A 484 5.23 15.73 2.09
CA GLU A 484 5.66 16.61 0.99
C GLU A 484 6.07 17.99 1.52
N SER A 485 5.26 18.60 2.39
CA SER A 485 5.56 19.90 2.98
C SER A 485 6.87 19.88 3.78
N ALA A 486 7.05 18.88 4.65
CA ALA A 486 8.26 18.73 5.46
C ALA A 486 9.51 18.48 4.60
N THR A 487 9.38 17.67 3.55
CA THR A 487 10.47 17.36 2.61
C THR A 487 10.83 18.59 1.76
N ALA A 488 9.84 19.37 1.33
CA ALA A 488 10.02 20.60 0.56
C ALA A 488 10.69 21.70 1.38
N GLU A 489 10.31 21.86 2.64
CA GLU A 489 10.91 22.82 3.58
C GLU A 489 12.38 22.48 3.82
N ARG A 490 12.69 21.21 4.11
CA ARG A 490 14.06 20.73 4.32
C ARG A 490 14.94 20.83 3.07
N ALA A 491 14.39 20.54 1.89
CA ALA A 491 15.08 20.77 0.62
C ALA A 491 15.34 22.27 0.39
N GLY A 492 14.40 23.13 0.75
CA GLY A 492 14.53 24.59 0.71
C GLY A 492 15.67 25.10 1.61
N GLU A 493 15.73 24.63 2.86
CA GLU A 493 16.79 24.97 3.82
C GLU A 493 18.18 24.56 3.32
N LEU A 494 18.31 23.34 2.80
CA LEU A 494 19.58 22.84 2.27
C LEU A 494 20.04 23.61 1.03
N ARG A 495 19.10 24.01 0.15
CA ARG A 495 19.43 24.90 -0.99
C ARG A 495 19.85 26.29 -0.52
N ALA A 496 19.19 26.85 0.49
CA ALA A 496 19.58 28.13 1.07
C ALA A 496 20.99 28.06 1.67
N ARG A 497 21.30 27.02 2.44
CA ARG A 497 22.65 26.75 2.99
C ARG A 497 23.69 26.57 1.89
N ALA A 498 23.41 25.76 0.87
CA ALA A 498 24.30 25.59 -0.27
C ALA A 498 24.57 26.93 -0.99
N SER A 499 23.54 27.76 -1.20
CA SER A 499 23.72 29.09 -1.80
C SER A 499 24.58 30.02 -0.93
N MET A 500 24.45 29.94 0.40
CA MET A 500 25.26 30.69 1.35
C MET A 500 26.72 30.24 1.33
N PHE A 501 27.00 28.93 1.39
CA PHE A 501 28.36 28.40 1.28
C PHE A 501 29.02 28.75 -0.05
N LYS A 502 28.26 28.73 -1.15
CA LYS A 502 28.74 29.15 -2.47
C LYS A 502 29.14 30.63 -2.47
N ARG A 503 28.29 31.52 -1.94
CA ARG A 503 28.60 32.96 -1.84
C ARG A 503 29.82 33.23 -0.98
N GLN A 504 29.92 32.58 0.19
CA GLN A 504 31.09 32.72 1.08
C GLN A 504 32.37 32.22 0.40
N ALA A 505 32.32 31.09 -0.30
CA ALA A 505 33.48 30.57 -1.04
C ALA A 505 33.89 31.50 -2.20
N GLU A 506 32.92 32.12 -2.90
CA GLU A 506 33.18 33.14 -3.92
C GLU A 506 33.79 34.42 -3.32
N GLN A 507 33.37 34.80 -2.13
CA GLN A 507 33.89 35.96 -1.39
C GLN A 507 35.33 35.74 -0.94
N TYR A 508 35.64 34.61 -0.30
CA TYR A 508 37.02 34.23 0.03
C TYR A 508 37.91 34.07 -1.21
N LYS A 509 37.36 33.58 -2.33
CA LYS A 509 38.08 33.50 -3.60
C LYS A 509 38.38 34.90 -4.15
N ALA A 510 37.41 35.81 -4.12
CA ALA A 510 37.60 37.19 -4.54
C ALA A 510 38.61 37.94 -3.64
N ASP A 511 38.58 37.70 -2.33
CA ASP A 511 39.51 38.32 -1.37
C ASP A 511 40.93 37.76 -1.52
N ARG A 512 41.08 36.46 -1.79
CA ARG A 512 42.35 35.83 -2.20
C ARG A 512 42.87 36.39 -3.52
N ASP A 513 42.01 36.52 -4.53
CA ASP A 513 42.41 37.02 -5.85
C ASP A 513 42.79 38.52 -5.80
N ARG A 514 42.14 39.31 -4.93
CA ARG A 514 42.54 40.71 -4.63
C ARG A 514 43.88 40.80 -3.93
N LEU A 515 44.16 39.92 -2.96
CA LEU A 515 45.48 39.81 -2.33
C LEU A 515 46.57 39.44 -3.34
N GLY A 516 46.28 38.53 -4.28
CA GLY A 516 47.23 38.13 -5.32
C GLY A 516 47.47 39.17 -6.42
N ALA A 517 46.54 40.10 -6.63
CA ALA A 517 46.63 41.15 -7.67
C ALA A 517 47.19 42.49 -7.16
N ALA A 518 47.16 42.73 -5.85
CA ALA A 518 47.69 43.96 -5.25
C ALA A 518 49.12 43.70 -4.74
N GLU A 519 50.11 44.38 -5.29
CA GLU A 519 51.49 44.46 -4.76
C GLU A 519 51.55 45.27 -3.45
N THR A 520 50.59 45.08 -2.55
CA THR A 520 50.48 45.83 -1.30
C THR A 520 50.66 44.93 -0.09
N THR A 521 51.59 45.32 0.77
CA THR A 521 51.95 44.70 2.05
C THR A 521 50.90 44.89 3.14
N SER A 522 49.63 45.19 2.82
CA SER A 522 48.60 45.46 3.84
C SER A 522 47.32 44.65 3.65
N CYS A 523 46.73 44.24 4.77
CA CYS A 523 45.52 43.43 4.78
C CYS A 523 44.30 44.20 4.21
N PRO A 524 43.57 43.67 3.23
CA PRO A 524 42.42 44.36 2.62
C PRO A 524 41.19 44.50 3.53
N VAL A 525 41.16 43.83 4.70
CA VAL A 525 40.04 43.90 5.66
C VAL A 525 40.35 44.84 6.84
N CYS A 526 41.58 44.82 7.38
CA CYS A 526 41.96 45.61 8.57
C CYS A 526 43.10 46.62 8.35
N ARG A 527 43.64 46.72 7.13
CA ARG A 527 44.71 47.66 6.70
C ARG A 527 46.03 47.59 7.47
N SER A 528 46.27 46.54 8.26
CA SER A 528 47.53 46.29 8.97
C SER A 528 48.61 45.77 8.01
N GLU A 529 49.87 46.13 8.22
CA GLU A 529 51.01 45.63 7.43
C GLU A 529 51.23 44.12 7.67
N LEU A 530 51.09 43.33 6.61
CA LEU A 530 51.36 41.90 6.56
C LEU A 530 52.78 41.70 6.02
N GLY A 531 53.74 41.32 6.86
CA GLY A 531 55.05 40.85 6.40
C GLY A 531 54.95 39.63 5.47
N HIS A 532 56.04 39.27 4.80
CA HIS A 532 56.09 38.22 3.77
C HIS A 532 55.54 36.85 4.24
N ASP A 533 55.68 36.53 5.54
CA ASP A 533 55.14 35.31 6.16
C ASP A 533 53.64 35.39 6.47
N GLY A 534 53.14 36.58 6.83
CA GLY A 534 51.72 36.82 7.10
C GLY A 534 50.87 36.72 5.84
N PHE A 535 51.44 37.05 4.67
CA PHE A 535 50.77 36.94 3.38
C PHE A 535 50.49 35.47 2.99
N SER A 536 51.49 34.59 3.12
CA SER A 536 51.30 33.14 2.88
C SER A 536 50.28 32.53 3.83
N HIS A 537 50.33 32.90 5.12
CA HIS A 537 49.42 32.35 6.12
C HIS A 537 47.95 32.77 5.88
N VAL A 538 47.71 33.99 5.37
CA VAL A 538 46.35 34.47 5.03
C VAL A 538 45.84 33.81 3.74
N ILE A 539 46.70 33.60 2.73
CA ILE A 539 46.33 32.86 1.52
C ILE A 539 46.00 31.40 1.86
N GLU A 540 46.84 30.73 2.65
CA GLU A 540 46.63 29.34 3.07
C GLU A 540 45.36 29.19 3.91
N HIS A 541 45.05 30.18 4.77
CA HIS A 541 43.77 30.26 5.48
C HIS A 541 42.58 30.39 4.52
N TYR A 542 42.63 31.30 3.53
CA TYR A 542 41.56 31.45 2.54
C TYR A 542 41.39 30.21 1.67
N GLU A 543 42.47 29.55 1.27
CA GLU A 543 42.40 28.30 0.52
C GLU A 543 41.80 27.16 1.34
N SER A 544 42.17 27.04 2.63
CA SER A 544 41.53 26.10 3.55
C SER A 544 40.03 26.38 3.72
N GLN A 545 39.63 27.65 3.85
CA GLN A 545 38.21 28.02 3.97
C GLN A 545 37.45 27.75 2.67
N ILE A 546 38.03 28.02 1.49
CA ILE A 546 37.42 27.71 0.20
C ILE A 546 37.21 26.20 0.03
N VAL A 547 38.18 25.37 0.42
CA VAL A 547 38.06 23.91 0.35
C VAL A 547 36.97 23.40 1.28
N SER A 548 36.95 23.88 2.53
CA SER A 548 35.94 23.54 3.53
C SER A 548 34.52 23.93 3.05
N LEU A 549 34.33 25.17 2.60
CA LEU A 549 33.05 25.67 2.10
C LEU A 549 32.59 24.99 0.81
N ARG A 550 33.52 24.58 -0.06
CA ARG A 550 33.19 23.75 -1.24
C ARG A 550 32.78 22.33 -0.88
N GLY A 551 33.36 21.76 0.19
CA GLY A 551 32.91 20.50 0.79
C GLY A 551 31.48 20.62 1.31
N ALA A 552 31.24 21.58 2.19
CA ALA A 552 29.91 21.84 2.77
C ALA A 552 28.85 22.18 1.70
N TYR A 553 29.23 22.89 0.63
CA TYR A 553 28.37 23.12 -0.54
C TYR A 553 28.01 21.82 -1.25
N ARG A 554 28.98 20.94 -1.53
CA ARG A 554 28.72 19.66 -2.19
C ARG A 554 27.79 18.79 -1.35
N ASP A 555 28.07 18.66 -0.06
CA ASP A 555 27.28 17.79 0.83
C ASP A 555 25.83 18.29 0.91
N SER A 556 25.64 19.59 1.15
CA SER A 556 24.30 20.22 1.20
C SER A 556 23.57 20.13 -0.15
N ASN A 557 24.28 20.22 -1.28
CA ASN A 557 23.69 20.15 -2.62
C ASN A 557 23.36 18.72 -3.07
N VAL A 558 24.15 17.73 -2.64
CA VAL A 558 23.86 16.30 -2.85
C VAL A 558 22.63 15.90 -2.05
N GLU A 559 22.56 16.31 -0.78
CA GLU A 559 21.42 16.03 0.09
C GLU A 559 20.13 16.75 -0.40
N ALA A 560 20.23 18.01 -0.83
CA ALA A 560 19.11 18.71 -1.47
C ALA A 560 18.61 18.00 -2.74
N LYS A 561 19.51 17.50 -3.59
CA LYS A 561 19.14 16.74 -4.80
C LYS A 561 18.49 15.40 -4.48
N ALA A 562 18.91 14.73 -3.41
CA ALA A 562 18.30 13.49 -2.95
C ALA A 562 16.86 13.73 -2.46
N LEU A 563 16.63 14.82 -1.70
CA LEU A 563 15.28 15.22 -1.28
C LEU A 563 14.42 15.68 -2.45
N ASP A 564 14.99 16.30 -3.49
CA ASP A 564 14.28 16.66 -4.72
C ASP A 564 13.80 15.43 -5.51
N ALA A 565 14.60 14.36 -5.53
CA ALA A 565 14.17 13.08 -6.08
C ALA A 565 13.03 12.46 -5.25
N ALA A 566 13.15 12.47 -3.92
CA ALA A 566 12.11 11.99 -3.02
C ALA A 566 10.79 12.79 -3.15
N LEU A 567 10.86 14.11 -3.35
CA LEU A 567 9.69 14.97 -3.62
C LEU A 567 9.00 14.61 -4.93
N LYS A 568 9.76 14.21 -5.95
CA LYS A 568 9.19 13.76 -7.22
C LYS A 568 8.39 12.47 -7.06
N ASP A 569 8.91 11.53 -6.26
CA ASP A 569 8.23 10.28 -5.97
C ASP A 569 6.99 10.50 -5.07
N LEU A 570 7.10 11.34 -4.03
CA LEU A 570 5.98 11.76 -3.18
C LEU A 570 4.85 12.40 -3.98
N ARG A 571 5.17 13.31 -4.91
CA ARG A 571 4.18 13.96 -5.80
C ARG A 571 3.50 12.98 -6.75
N SER A 572 4.22 11.96 -7.21
CA SER A 572 3.60 10.90 -8.01
C SER A 572 2.63 10.04 -7.18
N GLY A 573 2.97 9.76 -5.92
CA GLY A 573 2.09 9.07 -4.97
C GLY A 573 0.85 9.88 -4.57
N LEU A 574 0.99 11.20 -4.43
CA LEU A 574 -0.11 12.14 -4.23
C LEU A 574 -1.09 12.12 -5.42
N ALA A 575 -0.59 12.25 -6.65
CA ALA A 575 -1.43 12.23 -7.85
C ALA A 575 -2.18 10.89 -8.03
N ALA A 576 -1.55 9.77 -7.69
CA ALA A 576 -2.20 8.45 -7.72
C ALA A 576 -3.32 8.33 -6.67
N SER A 577 -3.07 8.81 -5.45
CA SER A 577 -4.04 8.75 -4.34
C SER A 577 -5.21 9.73 -4.55
N GLU A 578 -4.96 10.93 -5.12
CA GLU A 578 -6.00 11.89 -5.50
C GLU A 578 -6.94 11.32 -6.57
N LYS A 579 -6.39 10.59 -7.55
CA LYS A 579 -7.19 9.93 -8.58
C LYS A 579 -8.11 8.86 -7.99
N LEU A 580 -7.59 8.02 -7.09
CA LEU A 580 -8.37 6.99 -6.40
C LEU A 580 -9.46 7.58 -5.50
N LEU A 581 -9.18 8.69 -4.82
CA LEU A 581 -10.17 9.40 -4.00
C LEU A 581 -11.33 9.94 -4.85
N VAL A 582 -11.04 10.58 -5.98
CA VAL A 582 -12.07 11.13 -6.88
C VAL A 582 -12.92 10.02 -7.49
N GLU A 583 -12.30 8.91 -7.88
CA GLU A 583 -13.01 7.72 -8.38
C GLU A 583 -13.92 7.11 -7.29
N ALA A 584 -13.41 6.93 -6.07
CA ALA A 584 -14.19 6.40 -4.95
C ALA A 584 -15.35 7.31 -4.53
N GLN A 585 -15.14 8.64 -4.50
CA GLN A 585 -16.20 9.61 -4.18
C GLN A 585 -17.27 9.70 -5.26
N ARG A 586 -16.87 9.63 -6.54
CA ARG A 586 -17.80 9.63 -7.67
C ARG A 586 -18.67 8.37 -7.68
N ASP A 587 -18.09 7.21 -7.45
CA ASP A 587 -18.82 5.94 -7.37
C ASP A 587 -19.76 5.90 -6.16
N ALA A 588 -19.31 6.38 -4.99
CA ALA A 588 -20.16 6.50 -3.81
C ALA A 588 -21.34 7.46 -4.04
N ALA A 589 -21.12 8.59 -4.72
CA ALA A 589 -22.18 9.56 -5.06
C ALA A 589 -23.20 9.01 -6.07
N LEU A 590 -22.75 8.27 -7.08
CA LEU A 590 -23.63 7.60 -8.05
C LEU A 590 -24.49 6.51 -7.38
N THR A 591 -23.91 5.78 -6.44
CA THR A 591 -24.60 4.70 -5.71
C THR A 591 -25.60 5.26 -4.69
N THR A 592 -25.27 6.35 -3.99
CA THR A 592 -26.21 7.04 -3.08
C THR A 592 -27.33 7.76 -3.83
N ALA A 593 -27.06 8.36 -4.99
CA ALA A 593 -28.08 8.96 -5.84
C ALA A 593 -29.10 7.92 -6.34
N THR A 594 -28.63 6.72 -6.72
CA THR A 594 -29.51 5.62 -7.16
C THR A 594 -30.31 4.98 -6.02
N ILE A 595 -29.82 5.05 -4.78
CA ILE A 595 -30.58 4.63 -3.58
C ILE A 595 -31.68 5.66 -3.26
N SER A 596 -31.36 6.95 -3.35
CA SER A 596 -32.32 8.05 -3.09
C SER A 596 -33.49 8.06 -4.09
N THR A 597 -33.24 7.80 -5.37
CA THR A 597 -34.30 7.71 -6.39
C THR A 597 -35.15 6.46 -6.32
N ALA A 598 -34.73 5.42 -5.58
CA ALA A 598 -35.53 4.21 -5.34
C ALA A 598 -36.45 4.33 -4.12
N THR A 599 -36.20 5.30 -3.24
CA THR A 599 -36.96 5.52 -1.99
C THR A 599 -38.03 6.62 -2.07
N GLY A 600 -38.07 7.40 -3.16
CA GLY A 600 -39.13 8.38 -3.45
C GLY A 600 -40.13 7.83 -4.45
#